data_AF-A0A2D6M786-F1
#
_entry.id   AF-A0A2D6M786-F1
#
_cell.length_a   1.000
_cell.length_b   1.000
_cell.length_c   1.000
_cell.angle_alpha   90.00
_cell.angle_beta   90.00
_cell.angle_gamma   90.00
#
_symmetry.space_group_name_H-M   'P 1'
#
loop_
_entity.id
_entity.type
_entity.pdbx_description
1 polymer ?
#
loop_
_entity_poly.entity_id
_entity_poly.type
_entity_poly.pdbx_seq_one_letter_code
_entity_poly.pdbx_strand_id
1 'polypeptide(L)'
;MLKELIKIANELDKRSLRVEADKLDSIILKFAEDNFDDENFIEPEELESSNSSQIVSDAIERSIGMPHYEATFLTRNPGDEAEGSVFLEAQTSDSLKAAVWQPFGHEDIKAPAQGYEANIPGTFGLVELKNLDSEVPIKMVLGHKGEKPFVTALVDESNVSRELTEKDFTVILLGPGEDGLIVWTFFPGPPIAPSSTTPSEKTDSVRTVADAIAIGFDYAKVATLSE
;
A
#
# COMPACT_ATOMS: atom_id res chain seq x y z
N MET A 1 7.42 -21.67 -22.83
CA MET A 1 8.30 -21.68 -24.02
C MET A 1 8.28 -20.33 -24.75
N LEU A 2 7.13 -19.82 -25.23
CA LEU A 2 7.06 -18.52 -25.93
C LEU A 2 7.62 -17.34 -25.11
N LYS A 3 7.27 -17.27 -23.81
CA LYS A 3 7.80 -16.26 -22.87
C LYS A 3 9.33 -16.28 -22.74
N GLU A 4 9.94 -17.46 -22.80
CA GLU A 4 11.40 -17.58 -22.74
C GLU A 4 12.05 -17.14 -24.04
N LEU A 5 11.43 -17.43 -25.20
CA LEU A 5 11.92 -16.99 -26.51
C LEU A 5 11.89 -15.45 -26.64
N ILE A 6 10.83 -14.79 -26.17
CA ILE A 6 10.72 -13.32 -26.15
C ILE A 6 11.80 -12.70 -25.28
N LYS A 7 12.04 -13.28 -24.09
CA LYS A 7 13.12 -12.82 -23.19
C LYS A 7 14.50 -12.98 -23.83
N ILE A 8 14.74 -14.07 -24.55
CA ILE A 8 15.99 -14.31 -25.27
C ILE A 8 16.16 -13.31 -26.43
N ALA A 9 15.11 -13.04 -27.21
CA ALA A 9 15.16 -12.07 -28.30
C ALA A 9 15.54 -10.65 -27.80
N ASN A 10 14.91 -10.21 -26.71
CA ASN A 10 15.22 -8.92 -26.08
C ASN A 10 16.67 -8.85 -25.54
N GLU A 11 17.18 -9.94 -24.97
CA GLU A 11 18.57 -10.00 -24.51
C GLU A 11 19.58 -10.02 -25.68
N LEU A 12 19.22 -10.61 -26.83
CA LEU A 12 20.05 -10.57 -28.03
C LEU A 12 20.13 -9.15 -28.60
N ASP A 13 19.01 -8.43 -28.67
CA ASP A 13 18.99 -7.05 -29.18
C ASP A 13 19.79 -6.09 -28.29
N LYS A 14 19.67 -6.22 -26.95
CA LYS A 14 20.52 -5.49 -25.98
C LYS A 14 22.02 -5.74 -26.18
N ARG A 15 22.39 -6.92 -26.68
CA ARG A 15 23.78 -7.30 -27.01
C ARG A 15 24.18 -6.95 -28.44
N SER A 16 23.36 -6.17 -29.15
CA SER A 16 23.55 -5.79 -30.56
C SER A 16 23.57 -6.96 -31.55
N LEU A 17 23.00 -8.11 -31.18
CA LEU A 17 22.84 -9.30 -32.03
C LEU A 17 21.50 -9.23 -32.80
N ARG A 18 21.36 -8.18 -33.60
CA ARG A 18 20.08 -7.82 -34.25
C ARG A 18 19.56 -8.87 -35.22
N VAL A 19 20.45 -9.49 -36.00
CA VAL A 19 20.05 -10.49 -37.01
C VAL A 19 19.48 -11.75 -36.36
N GLU A 20 20.02 -12.15 -35.22
CA GLU A 20 19.55 -13.28 -34.43
C GLU A 20 18.24 -12.96 -33.72
N ALA A 21 18.10 -11.74 -33.19
CA ALA A 21 16.85 -11.24 -32.62
C ALA A 21 15.72 -11.23 -33.66
N ASP A 22 15.95 -10.66 -34.84
CA ASP A 22 14.97 -10.59 -35.93
C ASP A 22 14.49 -11.98 -36.40
N LYS A 23 15.40 -12.96 -36.41
CA LYS A 23 15.06 -14.36 -36.73
C LYS A 23 14.20 -14.99 -35.66
N LEU A 24 14.51 -14.73 -34.40
CA LEU A 24 13.69 -15.19 -33.27
C LEU A 24 12.31 -14.54 -33.30
N ASP A 25 12.22 -13.25 -33.58
CA ASP A 25 10.94 -12.55 -33.72
C ASP A 25 10.10 -13.13 -34.85
N SER A 26 10.72 -13.43 -36.00
CA SER A 26 10.03 -14.10 -37.11
C SER A 26 9.51 -15.50 -36.75
N ILE A 27 10.22 -16.23 -35.89
CA ILE A 27 9.80 -17.54 -35.38
C ILE A 27 8.66 -17.35 -34.37
N ILE A 28 8.77 -16.39 -33.46
CA ILE A 28 7.75 -16.06 -32.46
C ILE A 28 6.43 -15.67 -33.16
N LEU A 29 6.49 -14.85 -34.21
CA LEU A 29 5.32 -14.47 -35.01
C LEU A 29 4.65 -15.68 -35.67
N LYS A 30 5.42 -16.59 -36.26
CA LYS A 30 4.87 -17.83 -36.84
C LYS A 30 4.26 -18.75 -35.79
N PHE A 31 4.91 -18.88 -34.63
CA PHE A 31 4.36 -19.66 -33.52
C PHE A 31 3.09 -19.02 -32.93
N ALA A 32 2.98 -17.69 -32.98
CA ALA A 32 1.77 -16.99 -32.60
C ALA A 32 0.67 -17.29 -33.63
N GLU A 33 0.93 -17.08 -34.93
CA GLU A 33 0.01 -17.36 -36.04
C GLU A 33 -0.50 -18.81 -36.06
N ASP A 34 0.37 -19.80 -35.80
CA ASP A 34 0.02 -21.21 -35.80
C ASP A 34 -0.75 -21.67 -34.55
N ASN A 35 -0.81 -20.85 -33.48
CA ASN A 35 -1.54 -21.15 -32.23
C ASN A 35 -2.74 -20.20 -31.99
N PHE A 36 -3.16 -19.42 -32.99
CA PHE A 36 -4.39 -18.62 -32.93
C PHE A 36 -5.63 -19.52 -33.11
N ASP A 37 -5.99 -20.26 -32.06
CA ASP A 37 -7.39 -20.28 -31.63
C ASP A 37 -7.55 -19.04 -30.74
N ASP A 38 -8.38 -18.10 -31.19
CA ASP A 38 -8.57 -16.69 -30.75
C ASP A 38 -8.87 -16.44 -29.25
N GLU A 39 -8.68 -17.40 -28.34
CA GLU A 39 -9.15 -17.31 -26.95
C GLU A 39 -8.06 -17.03 -25.89
N ASN A 40 -6.78 -16.90 -26.24
CA ASN A 40 -5.71 -16.75 -25.22
C ASN A 40 -4.66 -15.64 -25.50
N PHE A 41 -5.08 -14.51 -26.09
CA PHE A 41 -4.25 -13.31 -26.06
C PHE A 41 -4.31 -12.68 -24.67
N ILE A 42 -3.34 -13.03 -23.81
CA ILE A 42 -3.16 -12.40 -22.51
C ILE A 42 -2.49 -11.04 -22.72
N GLU A 43 -3.17 -9.96 -22.34
CA GLU A 43 -2.62 -8.61 -22.48
C GLU A 43 -1.37 -8.45 -21.59
N PRO A 44 -0.36 -7.66 -22.00
CA PRO A 44 0.86 -7.47 -21.21
C PRO A 44 0.62 -7.06 -19.74
N GLU A 45 -0.43 -6.28 -19.47
CA GLU A 45 -0.83 -5.84 -18.12
C GLU A 45 -1.31 -7.00 -17.22
N GLU A 46 -1.99 -8.00 -17.81
CA GLU A 46 -2.41 -9.23 -17.11
C GLU A 46 -1.20 -10.10 -16.72
N LEU A 47 -0.10 -10.01 -17.48
CA LEU A 47 1.15 -10.72 -17.18
C LEU A 47 1.90 -10.11 -15.99
N GLU A 48 1.96 -8.78 -15.91
CA GLU A 48 2.66 -8.06 -14.84
C GLU A 48 1.92 -8.16 -13.49
N SER A 49 0.59 -8.08 -13.53
CA SER A 49 -0.26 -8.31 -12.36
C SER A 49 -0.18 -9.76 -11.86
N SER A 50 -0.11 -10.74 -12.75
CA SER A 50 0.10 -12.16 -12.38
C SER A 50 1.43 -12.37 -11.65
N ASN A 51 2.52 -11.75 -12.13
CA ASN A 51 3.82 -11.86 -11.46
C ASN A 51 3.83 -11.15 -10.09
N SER A 52 3.22 -9.96 -10.01
CA SER A 52 3.12 -9.19 -8.77
C SER A 52 2.30 -9.92 -7.70
N SER A 53 1.18 -10.51 -8.10
CA SER A 53 0.33 -11.33 -7.21
C SER A 53 1.08 -12.56 -6.68
N GLN A 54 1.91 -13.21 -7.50
CA GLN A 54 2.76 -14.31 -7.04
C GLN A 54 3.80 -13.84 -6.02
N ILE A 55 4.46 -12.70 -6.27
CA ILE A 55 5.45 -12.13 -5.33
C ILE A 55 4.82 -11.84 -3.97
N VAL A 56 3.64 -11.21 -3.95
CA VAL A 56 2.91 -10.91 -2.72
C VAL A 56 2.46 -12.19 -2.03
N SER A 57 1.93 -13.16 -2.77
CA SER A 57 1.49 -14.45 -2.22
C SER A 57 2.64 -15.21 -1.54
N ASP A 58 3.80 -15.28 -2.18
CA ASP A 58 5.00 -15.89 -1.60
C ASP A 58 5.47 -15.15 -0.34
N ALA A 59 5.40 -13.81 -0.34
CA ALA A 59 5.79 -13.01 0.82
C ALA A 59 4.83 -13.22 2.01
N ILE A 60 3.52 -13.32 1.75
CA ILE A 60 2.52 -13.67 2.76
C ILE A 60 2.84 -15.03 3.36
N GLU A 61 3.08 -16.05 2.54
CA GLU A 61 3.37 -17.41 3.02
C GLU A 61 4.59 -17.44 3.95
N ARG A 62 5.66 -16.69 3.61
CA ARG A 62 6.84 -16.55 4.47
C ARG A 62 6.58 -15.79 5.77
N SER A 63 5.52 -14.98 5.84
CA SER A 63 5.22 -14.10 6.98
C SER A 63 4.26 -14.71 7.99
N ILE A 64 3.56 -15.79 7.64
CA ILE A 64 2.61 -16.48 8.53
C ILE A 64 3.32 -16.90 9.83
N GLY A 65 2.71 -16.56 10.97
CA GLY A 65 3.27 -16.82 12.30
C GLY A 65 4.31 -15.80 12.78
N MET A 66 4.69 -14.82 11.97
CA MET A 66 5.54 -13.72 12.43
C MET A 66 4.71 -12.73 13.28
N PRO A 67 5.21 -12.28 14.45
CA PRO A 67 4.42 -11.43 15.35
C PRO A 67 3.89 -10.12 14.73
N HIS A 68 4.67 -9.46 13.87
CA HIS A 68 4.26 -8.21 13.22
C HIS A 68 3.19 -8.42 12.14
N TYR A 69 3.23 -9.57 11.46
CA TYR A 69 2.24 -9.93 10.46
C TYR A 69 0.88 -10.20 11.14
N GLU A 70 0.87 -11.01 12.20
CA GLU A 70 -0.36 -11.30 12.97
C GLU A 70 -0.93 -10.04 13.66
N ALA A 71 -0.06 -9.18 14.20
CA ALA A 71 -0.47 -7.91 14.80
C ALA A 71 -1.13 -6.97 13.79
N THR A 72 -0.77 -7.07 12.50
CA THR A 72 -1.43 -6.29 11.45
C THR A 72 -2.87 -6.75 11.27
N PHE A 73 -3.17 -8.06 11.24
CA PHE A 73 -4.57 -8.50 11.20
C PHE A 73 -5.37 -8.04 12.42
N LEU A 74 -4.79 -8.13 13.62
CA LEU A 74 -5.45 -7.76 14.87
C LEU A 74 -5.91 -6.29 14.88
N THR A 75 -5.08 -5.40 14.33
CA THR A 75 -5.34 -3.95 14.31
C THR A 75 -6.08 -3.47 13.07
N ARG A 76 -6.05 -4.23 11.96
CA ARG A 76 -6.62 -3.83 10.66
C ARG A 76 -7.93 -4.52 10.34
N ASN A 77 -8.24 -5.66 10.93
CA ASN A 77 -9.56 -6.25 10.79
C ASN A 77 -10.57 -5.57 11.73
N PRO A 78 -11.86 -5.51 11.36
CA PRO A 78 -12.91 -5.07 12.26
C PRO A 78 -12.91 -5.86 13.58
N GLY A 79 -12.93 -5.15 14.71
CA GLY A 79 -12.94 -5.74 16.05
C GLY A 79 -12.60 -4.72 17.14
N ASP A 80 -12.58 -5.17 18.40
CA ASP A 80 -12.31 -4.31 19.56
C ASP A 80 -10.89 -3.73 19.58
N GLU A 81 -9.95 -4.40 18.91
CA GLU A 81 -8.54 -3.96 18.77
C GLU A 81 -8.27 -3.20 17.47
N ALA A 82 -9.31 -2.93 16.67
CA ALA A 82 -9.17 -2.22 15.41
C ALA A 82 -8.70 -0.78 15.63
N GLU A 83 -7.65 -0.36 14.92
CA GLU A 83 -7.08 0.97 15.07
C GLU A 83 -6.55 1.53 13.74
N GLY A 84 -6.80 2.82 13.50
CA GLY A 84 -6.30 3.52 12.32
C GLY A 84 -7.07 3.10 11.07
N SER A 85 -6.35 2.69 10.03
CA SER A 85 -6.96 2.17 8.80
C SER A 85 -7.46 0.74 9.03
N VAL A 86 -8.71 0.44 8.73
CA VAL A 86 -9.38 -0.82 9.05
C VAL A 86 -10.13 -1.32 7.83
N PHE A 87 -10.10 -2.62 7.54
CA PHE A 87 -10.84 -3.20 6.42
C PHE A 87 -12.36 -3.09 6.62
N LEU A 88 -13.14 -3.01 5.54
CA LEU A 88 -14.60 -3.09 5.65
C LEU A 88 -15.06 -4.50 6.06
N GLU A 89 -14.34 -5.51 5.58
CA GLU A 89 -14.57 -6.92 5.89
C GLU A 89 -13.30 -7.56 6.43
N ALA A 90 -13.42 -8.47 7.40
CA ALA A 90 -12.26 -9.14 7.97
C ALA A 90 -11.51 -9.95 6.90
N GLN A 91 -10.21 -9.70 6.79
CA GLN A 91 -9.30 -10.39 5.88
C GLN A 91 -8.57 -11.53 6.58
N THR A 92 -8.20 -12.54 5.81
CA THR A 92 -7.33 -13.66 6.17
C THR A 92 -6.11 -13.71 5.26
N SER A 93 -5.06 -14.44 5.67
CA SER A 93 -3.91 -14.70 4.79
C SER A 93 -4.33 -15.28 3.43
N ASP A 94 -5.32 -16.19 3.41
CA ASP A 94 -5.79 -16.78 2.15
C ASP A 94 -6.53 -15.77 1.27
N SER A 95 -7.34 -14.88 1.85
CA SER A 95 -7.98 -13.80 1.09
C SER A 95 -6.97 -12.82 0.50
N LEU A 96 -5.91 -12.46 1.25
CA LEU A 96 -4.86 -11.57 0.76
C LEU A 96 -4.01 -12.23 -0.33
N LYS A 97 -3.71 -13.54 -0.22
CA LYS A 97 -3.01 -14.31 -1.26
C LYS A 97 -3.82 -14.43 -2.56
N ALA A 98 -5.15 -14.49 -2.45
CA ALA A 98 -6.04 -14.62 -3.60
C ALA A 98 -6.33 -13.29 -4.32
N ALA A 99 -5.95 -12.15 -3.72
CA ALA A 99 -6.15 -10.85 -4.32
C ALA A 99 -5.23 -10.60 -5.52
N VAL A 100 -5.69 -9.75 -6.44
CA VAL A 100 -4.91 -9.31 -7.60
C VAL A 100 -4.09 -8.10 -7.18
N TRP A 101 -2.77 -8.28 -7.08
CA TRP A 101 -1.84 -7.24 -6.67
C TRP A 101 -1.13 -6.61 -7.87
N GLN A 102 -0.94 -5.31 -7.82
CA GLN A 102 -0.17 -4.54 -8.80
C GLN A 102 0.94 -3.74 -8.11
N PRO A 103 2.07 -3.46 -8.78
CA PRO A 103 3.13 -2.64 -8.20
C PRO A 103 2.60 -1.24 -7.87
N PHE A 104 2.86 -0.77 -6.66
CA PHE A 104 2.41 0.53 -6.18
C PHE A 104 3.58 1.43 -5.81
N GLY A 105 3.76 2.49 -6.59
CA GLY A 105 4.78 3.52 -6.35
C GLY A 105 4.20 4.69 -5.56
N HIS A 106 4.77 4.99 -4.40
CA HIS A 106 4.40 6.15 -3.60
C HIS A 106 5.65 6.84 -3.04
N GLU A 107 5.61 8.17 -2.90
CA GLU A 107 6.77 8.92 -2.41
C GLU A 107 7.19 8.50 -0.99
N ASP A 108 6.24 8.08 -0.16
CA ASP A 108 6.50 7.63 1.22
C ASP A 108 6.99 6.18 1.34
N ILE A 109 7.02 5.43 0.23
CA ILE A 109 7.60 4.09 0.20
C ILE A 109 9.09 4.25 -0.16
N LYS A 110 9.95 4.05 0.84
CA LYS A 110 11.40 4.17 0.68
C LYS A 110 12.06 2.78 0.64
N ALA A 111 13.09 2.64 -0.18
CA ALA A 111 13.91 1.44 -0.22
C ALA A 111 14.41 1.06 1.20
N PRO A 112 14.45 -0.24 1.55
CA PRO A 112 14.26 -1.39 0.67
C PRO A 112 12.79 -1.85 0.54
N ALA A 113 11.81 -1.08 1.04
CA ALA A 113 10.41 -1.45 0.93
C ALA A 113 9.91 -1.42 -0.53
N GLN A 114 9.00 -2.33 -0.85
CA GLN A 114 8.28 -2.41 -2.12
C GLN A 114 6.78 -2.38 -1.84
N GLY A 115 6.05 -1.51 -2.52
CA GLY A 115 4.60 -1.40 -2.39
C GLY A 115 3.87 -2.19 -3.46
N TYR A 116 2.76 -2.78 -3.06
CA TYR A 116 1.78 -3.36 -3.97
C TYR A 116 0.38 -2.94 -3.51
N GLU A 117 -0.54 -2.78 -4.45
CA GLU A 117 -1.94 -2.46 -4.15
C GLU A 117 -2.91 -3.50 -4.73
N ALA A 118 -4.05 -3.65 -4.07
CA ALA A 118 -5.17 -4.47 -4.52
C ALA A 118 -6.50 -3.80 -4.17
N ASN A 119 -7.55 -4.12 -4.93
CA ASN A 119 -8.93 -3.62 -4.75
C ASN A 119 -9.62 -4.28 -3.53
N ILE A 120 -9.06 -4.04 -2.34
CA ILE A 120 -9.60 -4.49 -1.06
C ILE A 120 -10.00 -3.24 -0.28
N PRO A 121 -11.31 -3.01 -0.07
CA PRO A 121 -11.77 -1.75 0.50
C PRO A 121 -11.62 -1.70 2.03
N GLY A 122 -11.51 -0.47 2.53
CA GLY A 122 -11.43 -0.19 3.95
C GLY A 122 -11.63 1.28 4.29
N THR A 123 -11.60 1.58 5.57
CA THR A 123 -11.48 2.93 6.09
C THR A 123 -10.01 3.27 6.27
N PHE A 124 -9.66 4.50 5.90
CA PHE A 124 -8.35 5.08 6.13
C PHE A 124 -8.39 5.85 7.44
N GLY A 125 -7.48 5.53 8.36
CA GLY A 125 -7.49 6.08 9.72
C GLY A 125 -7.09 7.55 9.83
N LEU A 126 -6.91 8.23 8.70
CA LEU A 126 -6.50 9.62 8.61
C LEU A 126 -7.47 10.37 7.69
N VAL A 127 -7.60 11.67 7.94
CA VAL A 127 -8.33 12.59 7.07
C VAL A 127 -7.43 13.79 6.75
N GLU A 128 -7.50 14.25 5.51
CA GLU A 128 -6.84 15.48 5.09
C GLU A 128 -7.55 16.68 5.73
N LEU A 129 -6.78 17.48 6.48
CA LEU A 129 -7.30 18.63 7.22
C LEU A 129 -7.95 19.68 6.32
N LYS A 130 -7.45 19.83 5.08
CA LYS A 130 -8.03 20.76 4.09
C LYS A 130 -9.47 20.41 3.66
N ASN A 131 -9.92 19.17 3.92
CA ASN A 131 -11.25 18.70 3.59
C ASN A 131 -12.25 18.87 4.75
N LEU A 132 -11.79 19.39 5.90
CA LEU A 132 -12.62 19.63 7.08
C LEU A 132 -12.92 21.14 7.23
N ASP A 133 -13.98 21.46 7.96
CA ASP A 133 -14.25 22.83 8.36
C ASP A 133 -13.14 23.34 9.30
N SER A 134 -12.73 24.60 9.09
CA SER A 134 -11.60 25.22 9.78
C SER A 134 -11.76 25.29 11.30
N GLU A 135 -13.00 25.30 11.79
CA GLU A 135 -13.34 25.40 13.21
C GLU A 135 -13.50 24.02 13.88
N VAL A 136 -13.38 22.92 13.14
CA VAL A 136 -13.47 21.57 13.72
C VAL A 136 -12.40 21.40 14.81
N PRO A 137 -12.77 20.96 16.02
CA PRO A 137 -11.83 20.77 17.11
C PRO A 137 -10.75 19.73 16.78
N ILE A 138 -9.50 20.06 17.12
CA ILE A 138 -8.34 19.18 17.00
C ILE A 138 -7.67 19.02 18.37
N LYS A 139 -7.29 17.78 18.68
CA LYS A 139 -6.47 17.45 19.86
C LYS A 139 -5.08 17.05 19.42
N MET A 140 -4.07 17.75 19.93
CA MET A 140 -2.68 17.33 19.76
C MET A 140 -2.31 16.30 20.82
N VAL A 141 -1.79 15.15 20.39
CA VAL A 141 -1.32 14.09 21.28
C VAL A 141 0.16 13.80 21.06
N LEU A 142 0.84 13.55 22.17
CA LEU A 142 2.22 13.08 22.17
C LEU A 142 2.27 11.63 21.71
N GLY A 143 3.01 11.39 20.65
CA GLY A 143 3.38 10.05 20.18
C GLY A 143 4.83 9.71 20.51
N HIS A 144 5.12 8.42 20.60
CA HIS A 144 6.47 7.89 20.78
C HIS A 144 6.80 6.92 19.65
N LYS A 145 7.85 7.19 18.88
CA LYS A 145 8.42 6.26 17.90
C LYS A 145 9.92 6.19 18.14
N GLY A 146 10.36 5.13 18.82
CA GLY A 146 11.72 5.07 19.36
C GLY A 146 11.94 6.13 20.45
N GLU A 147 13.10 6.77 20.45
CA GLU A 147 13.53 7.69 21.52
C GLU A 147 13.04 9.14 21.34
N LYS A 148 12.54 9.52 20.15
CA LYS A 148 12.14 10.90 19.87
C LYS A 148 10.62 11.08 20.00
N PRO A 149 10.15 12.05 20.81
CA PRO A 149 8.74 12.40 20.86
C PRO A 149 8.32 13.10 19.56
N PHE A 150 7.10 12.82 19.12
CA PHE A 150 6.45 13.54 18.03
C PHE A 150 5.01 13.92 18.42
N VAL A 151 4.38 14.80 17.67
CA VAL A 151 2.99 15.20 17.87
C VAL A 151 2.13 14.74 16.70
N THR A 152 0.95 14.23 17.01
CA THR A 152 -0.09 13.86 16.06
C THR A 152 -1.35 14.67 16.33
N ALA A 153 -1.97 15.18 15.27
CA ALA A 153 -3.30 15.77 15.34
C ALA A 153 -4.37 14.67 15.36
N LEU A 154 -5.31 14.73 16.30
CA LEU A 154 -6.51 13.90 16.34
C LEU A 154 -7.74 14.74 16.03
N VAL A 155 -8.67 14.14 15.29
CA VAL A 155 -10.01 14.66 15.05
C VAL A 155 -11.03 13.61 15.49
N ASP A 156 -12.11 14.07 16.11
CA ASP A 156 -13.19 13.18 16.50
C ASP A 156 -13.93 12.64 15.26
N GLU A 157 -14.21 11.33 15.24
CA GLU A 157 -14.89 10.67 14.12
C GLU A 157 -16.26 11.26 13.79
N SER A 158 -16.97 11.85 14.76
CA SER A 158 -18.26 12.51 14.52
C SER A 158 -18.16 13.75 13.62
N ASN A 159 -16.95 14.31 13.46
CA ASN A 159 -16.68 15.44 12.59
C ASN A 159 -16.18 15.04 11.19
N VAL A 160 -16.05 13.74 10.90
CA VAL A 160 -15.49 13.24 9.65
C VAL A 160 -16.54 12.41 8.91
N SER A 161 -16.90 12.80 7.69
CA SER A 161 -17.78 11.98 6.86
C SER A 161 -17.05 10.72 6.38
N ARG A 162 -17.77 9.60 6.29
CA ARG A 162 -17.18 8.32 5.84
C ARG A 162 -16.55 8.40 4.45
N GLU A 163 -17.13 9.20 3.56
CA GLU A 163 -16.63 9.42 2.20
C GLU A 163 -15.19 9.98 2.17
N LEU A 164 -14.75 10.69 3.21
CA LEU A 164 -13.40 11.23 3.30
C LEU A 164 -12.36 10.19 3.70
N THR A 165 -12.79 9.09 4.33
CA THR A 165 -11.91 8.04 4.87
C THR A 165 -12.06 6.73 4.11
N GLU A 166 -13.15 6.47 3.41
CA GLU A 166 -13.31 5.26 2.61
C GLU A 166 -12.30 5.22 1.45
N LYS A 167 -11.67 4.05 1.29
CA LYS A 167 -10.73 3.72 0.22
C LYS A 167 -11.13 2.38 -0.38
N ASP A 168 -11.07 2.31 -1.69
CA ASP A 168 -11.36 1.12 -2.50
C ASP A 168 -10.15 0.21 -2.69
N PHE A 169 -8.99 0.61 -2.17
CA PHE A 169 -7.74 -0.13 -2.29
C PHE A 169 -7.02 -0.30 -0.94
N THR A 170 -6.15 -1.31 -0.92
CA THR A 170 -5.24 -1.64 0.17
C THR A 170 -3.83 -1.69 -0.35
N VAL A 171 -2.89 -1.17 0.42
CA VAL A 171 -1.46 -1.27 0.14
C VAL A 171 -0.84 -2.33 1.05
N ILE A 172 0.00 -3.19 0.48
CA ILE A 172 0.89 -4.09 1.21
C ILE A 172 2.34 -3.67 0.96
N LEU A 173 3.10 -3.56 2.04
CA LEU A 173 4.52 -3.22 1.99
C LEU A 173 5.34 -4.48 2.25
N LEU A 174 6.15 -4.84 1.27
CA LEU A 174 7.10 -5.94 1.35
C LEU A 174 8.50 -5.39 1.63
N GLY A 175 9.31 -6.16 2.34
CA GLY A 175 10.72 -5.85 2.52
C GLY A 175 11.55 -7.11 2.73
N PRO A 176 12.89 -6.97 2.82
CA PRO A 176 13.77 -8.12 2.98
C PRO A 176 13.55 -8.85 4.31
N GLY A 177 13.41 -10.17 4.24
CA GLY A 177 13.56 -11.14 5.31
C GLY A 177 14.73 -12.09 5.03
N GLU A 178 14.92 -13.12 5.87
CA GLU A 178 16.04 -14.06 5.73
C GLU A 178 15.99 -14.86 4.41
N ASP A 179 14.81 -15.35 4.03
CA ASP A 179 14.59 -16.23 2.87
C ASP A 179 13.83 -15.55 1.71
N GLY A 180 13.97 -14.23 1.58
CA GLY A 180 13.33 -13.44 0.52
C GLY A 180 12.45 -12.33 1.06
N LEU A 181 11.50 -11.85 0.25
CA LEU A 181 10.58 -10.81 0.70
C LEU A 181 9.57 -11.35 1.72
N ILE A 182 9.31 -10.55 2.75
CA ILE A 182 8.28 -10.74 3.77
C ILE A 182 7.37 -9.51 3.82
N VAL A 183 6.18 -9.68 4.38
CA VAL A 183 5.22 -8.62 4.61
C VAL A 183 5.63 -7.84 5.85
N TRP A 184 5.96 -6.56 5.66
CA TRP A 184 6.22 -5.66 6.79
C TRP A 184 4.92 -5.13 7.39
N THR A 185 3.93 -4.79 6.55
CA THR A 185 2.60 -4.35 6.97
C THR A 185 1.65 -4.28 5.76
N PHE A 186 0.35 -4.17 6.01
CA PHE A 186 -0.69 -3.86 5.03
C PHE A 186 -1.78 -3.02 5.68
N PHE A 187 -2.44 -2.17 4.89
CA PHE A 187 -3.53 -1.31 5.36
C PHE A 187 -4.35 -0.75 4.20
N PRO A 188 -5.65 -0.49 4.41
CA PRO A 188 -6.45 0.29 3.46
C PRO A 188 -5.91 1.70 3.26
N GLY A 189 -5.91 2.17 2.01
CA GLY A 189 -5.47 3.50 1.63
C GLY A 189 -3.97 3.70 1.44
N PRO A 190 -3.55 4.93 1.09
CA PRO A 190 -2.16 5.24 0.76
C PRO A 190 -1.27 5.24 2.01
N PRO A 191 0.04 4.92 1.87
CA PRO A 191 1.01 5.11 2.94
C PRO A 191 1.19 6.61 3.21
N ILE A 192 1.47 6.96 4.47
CA ILE A 192 1.72 8.33 4.90
C ILE A 192 3.02 8.39 5.69
N ALA A 193 3.84 9.41 5.40
CA ALA A 193 5.02 9.71 6.19
C ALA A 193 4.66 9.92 7.67
N PRO A 194 5.45 9.35 8.61
CA PRO A 194 5.31 9.68 10.02
C PRO A 194 5.47 11.20 10.25
N SER A 195 4.68 11.75 11.17
CA SER A 195 4.86 13.14 11.63
C SER A 195 6.30 13.36 12.11
N SER A 196 6.91 14.43 11.62
CA SER A 196 8.23 14.90 12.06
C SER A 196 8.13 16.05 13.06
N THR A 197 6.91 16.51 13.37
CA THR A 197 6.66 17.63 14.25
C THR A 197 6.94 17.27 15.70
N THR A 198 7.82 18.01 16.35
CA THR A 198 8.16 17.84 17.77
C THR A 198 7.25 18.68 18.68
N PRO A 199 7.03 18.26 19.94
CA PRO A 199 6.29 19.06 20.92
C PRO A 199 6.87 20.46 21.13
N SER A 200 6.01 21.46 21.22
CA SER A 200 6.35 22.87 21.45
C SER A 200 5.14 23.65 21.96
N GLU A 201 5.37 24.88 22.46
CA GLU A 201 4.26 25.77 22.84
C GLU A 201 3.28 26.02 21.68
N LYS A 202 3.76 25.99 20.43
CA LYS A 202 2.90 26.09 19.24
C LYS A 202 1.96 24.91 19.13
N THR A 203 2.46 23.68 19.24
CA THR A 203 1.61 22.48 19.20
C THR A 203 0.64 22.44 20.37
N ASP A 204 1.05 22.93 21.54
CA ASP A 204 0.21 22.98 22.74
C ASP A 204 -0.93 24.02 22.63
N SER A 205 -0.79 24.98 21.72
CA SER A 205 -1.79 26.03 21.47
C SER A 205 -2.87 25.63 20.45
N VAL A 206 -2.67 24.55 19.68
CA VAL A 206 -3.61 24.14 18.62
C VAL A 206 -4.93 23.65 19.20
N ARG A 207 -6.03 24.21 18.71
CA ARG A 207 -7.40 23.82 19.09
C ARG A 207 -8.28 23.45 17.90
N THR A 208 -7.98 23.94 16.71
CA THR A 208 -8.82 23.72 15.52
C THR A 208 -8.03 23.19 14.32
N VAL A 209 -8.75 22.80 13.26
CA VAL A 209 -8.18 22.47 11.95
C VAL A 209 -7.35 23.62 11.41
N ALA A 210 -7.83 24.87 11.50
CA ALA A 210 -7.11 26.05 11.05
C ALA A 210 -5.74 26.19 11.74
N ASP A 211 -5.71 26.01 13.06
CA ASP A 211 -4.48 26.08 13.85
C ASP A 211 -3.49 24.98 13.44
N ALA A 212 -3.97 23.75 13.24
CA ALA A 212 -3.15 22.61 12.85
C ALA A 212 -2.50 22.81 11.47
N ILE A 213 -3.29 23.26 10.49
CA ILE A 213 -2.78 23.60 9.14
C ILE A 213 -1.76 24.75 9.23
N ALA A 214 -2.01 25.77 10.05
CA ALA A 214 -1.12 26.92 10.19
C ALA A 214 0.28 26.54 10.73
N ILE A 215 0.41 25.41 11.43
CA ILE A 215 1.70 24.90 11.91
C ILE A 215 2.25 23.73 11.07
N GLY A 216 1.61 23.41 9.95
CA GLY A 216 2.12 22.48 8.94
C GLY A 216 1.63 21.03 9.06
N PHE A 217 0.49 20.77 9.72
CA PHE A 217 -0.16 19.46 9.60
C PHE A 217 -1.05 19.42 8.35
N ASP A 218 -0.92 18.35 7.57
CA ASP A 218 -1.80 18.07 6.43
C ASP A 218 -2.90 17.05 6.77
N TYR A 219 -2.65 16.18 7.75
CA TYR A 219 -3.52 15.08 8.15
C TYR A 219 -3.80 15.09 9.65
N ALA A 220 -5.00 14.64 10.03
CA ALA A 220 -5.32 14.24 11.39
C ALA A 220 -5.75 12.78 11.44
N LYS A 221 -5.41 12.10 12.54
CA LYS A 221 -5.89 10.76 12.83
C LYS A 221 -7.33 10.83 13.33
N VAL A 222 -8.18 10.01 12.73
CA VAL A 222 -9.58 9.85 13.13
C VAL A 222 -9.62 8.93 14.34
N ALA A 223 -10.27 9.36 15.41
CA ALA A 223 -10.41 8.59 16.65
C ALA A 223 -11.69 9.00 17.39
N THR A 224 -12.23 8.10 18.20
CA THR A 224 -13.24 8.47 19.20
C THR A 224 -12.55 9.23 20.34
N LEU A 225 -12.88 10.50 20.53
CA LEU A 225 -12.31 11.31 21.61
C LEU A 225 -13.25 11.26 22.81
N SER A 226 -12.80 10.66 23.92
CA SER A 226 -13.51 10.79 25.19
C SER A 226 -13.44 12.25 25.65
N GLU A 227 -14.59 12.85 25.95
CA GLU A 227 -14.70 14.16 26.61
C GLU A 227 -13.95 14.24 27.94
#